data_AF-A0A6J7UEL8-F1
#
_entry.id   AF-A0A6J7UEL8-F1
#
_cell.length_a   1.000
_cell.length_b   1.000
_cell.length_c   1.000
_cell.angle_alpha   90.00
_cell.angle_beta   90.00
_cell.angle_gamma   90.00
#
_symmetry.space_group_name_H-M   'P 1'
#
loop_
_entity.id
_entity.type
_entity.pdbx_description
1 polymer ?
#
loop_
_entity_poly.entity_id
_entity_poly.type
_entity_poly.pdbx_seq_one_letter_code
_entity_poly.pdbx_strand_id
1 'polypeptide(L)'
;MQWQDTCYQQPKSCRVDEFTIVGTKYHQALSEQISLYAKSNINSRPGRGKREVAIESITVDDAALVAQVDACIYDTVILYMDGFIFNDHVSSSHNRWTLQLDNNRWKWINFQILHREYNTNICQE
;
A
#
# COMPACT_ATOMS: atom_id res chain seq x y z
N MET A 1 -9.89 5.31 0.03
CA MET A 1 -8.51 5.32 -0.52
C MET A 1 -8.38 4.08 -1.42
N GLN A 2 -8.63 4.22 -2.73
CA GLN A 2 -8.71 3.11 -3.70
C GLN A 2 -7.47 3.00 -4.61
N TRP A 3 -6.50 3.91 -4.48
CA TRP A 3 -5.38 4.01 -5.41
C TRP A 3 -4.49 2.77 -5.41
N GLN A 4 -4.28 2.12 -4.24
CA GLN A 4 -3.46 0.91 -4.16
C GLN A 4 -4.06 -0.20 -5.01
N ASP A 5 -5.37 -0.45 -4.85
CA ASP A 5 -6.07 -1.47 -5.62
C ASP A 5 -5.96 -1.20 -7.12
N THR A 6 -6.19 0.04 -7.55
CA THR A 6 -6.05 0.42 -8.96
C THR A 6 -4.62 0.23 -9.47
N CYS A 7 -3.62 0.61 -8.68
CA CYS A 7 -2.21 0.46 -9.06
C CYS A 7 -1.78 -1.00 -9.17
N TYR A 8 -2.22 -1.88 -8.27
CA TYR A 8 -1.92 -3.31 -8.37
C TYR A 8 -2.74 -4.02 -9.45
N GLN A 9 -3.94 -3.52 -9.79
CA GLN A 9 -4.74 -4.04 -10.91
C GLN A 9 -4.20 -3.61 -12.27
N GLN A 10 -3.66 -2.39 -12.38
CA GLN A 10 -3.08 -1.84 -13.61
C GLN A 10 -1.70 -1.19 -13.37
N PRO A 11 -0.64 -1.98 -13.06
CA PRO A 11 0.67 -1.42 -12.72
C PRO A 11 1.28 -0.55 -13.83
N LYS A 12 1.00 -0.87 -15.10
CA LYS A 12 1.47 -0.09 -16.27
C LYS A 12 0.91 1.33 -16.32
N SER A 13 -0.25 1.56 -15.72
CA SER A 13 -0.94 2.85 -15.72
C SER A 13 -0.85 3.56 -14.36
N CYS A 14 -0.18 2.95 -13.37
CA CYS A 14 -0.09 3.48 -12.03
C CYS A 14 0.85 4.69 -11.98
N ARG A 15 0.34 5.80 -11.48
CA ARG A 15 1.09 7.04 -11.27
C ARG A 15 1.45 7.22 -9.80
N VAL A 16 2.63 6.73 -9.42
CA VAL A 16 3.08 6.69 -8.01
C VAL A 16 3.26 8.10 -7.41
N ASP A 17 3.56 9.09 -8.25
CA ASP A 17 3.68 10.52 -7.92
C ASP A 17 2.36 11.17 -7.45
N GLU A 18 1.20 10.57 -7.75
CA GLU A 18 -0.09 11.13 -7.33
C GLU A 18 -0.35 10.98 -5.83
N PHE A 19 0.26 9.97 -5.19
CA PHE A 19 0.03 9.65 -3.79
C PHE A 19 1.32 9.60 -2.95
N THR A 20 2.51 9.60 -3.55
CA THR A 20 3.78 9.71 -2.82
C THR A 20 4.51 11.01 -3.16
N ILE A 21 5.38 11.48 -2.27
CA ILE A 21 6.25 12.63 -2.56
C ILE A 21 7.48 12.15 -3.33
N VAL A 22 7.67 12.68 -4.54
CA VAL A 22 8.82 12.40 -5.41
C VAL A 22 10.13 12.72 -4.68
N GLY A 23 11.13 11.84 -4.81
CA GLY A 23 12.43 11.98 -4.15
C GLY A 23 12.51 11.36 -2.75
N THR A 24 11.40 10.93 -2.17
CA THR A 24 11.43 10.14 -0.93
C THR A 24 11.86 8.70 -1.19
N LYS A 25 12.48 8.06 -0.18
CA LYS A 25 12.84 6.63 -0.27
C LYS A 25 11.64 5.74 -0.55
N TYR A 26 10.48 6.07 0.04
CA TYR A 26 9.25 5.32 -0.19
C TYR A 26 8.74 5.45 -1.62
N HIS A 27 8.73 6.67 -2.18
CA HIS A 27 8.38 6.89 -3.59
C HIS A 27 9.26 6.05 -4.51
N GLN A 28 10.58 6.04 -4.29
CA GLN A 28 11.51 5.27 -5.08
C GLN A 28 11.21 3.76 -4.98
N ALA A 29 11.13 3.22 -3.77
CA ALA A 29 10.90 1.79 -3.54
C ALA A 29 9.56 1.33 -4.15
N LEU A 30 8.50 2.11 -3.97
CA LEU A 30 7.18 1.78 -4.53
C LEU A 30 7.17 1.90 -6.06
N SER A 31 7.83 2.90 -6.63
CA SER A 31 7.97 3.04 -8.08
C SER A 31 8.73 1.87 -8.70
N GLU A 32 9.81 1.43 -8.07
CA GLU A 32 10.58 0.24 -8.48
C GLU A 32 9.72 -1.02 -8.43
N GLN A 33 8.97 -1.24 -7.34
CA GLN A 33 8.06 -2.38 -7.19
C GLN A 33 6.96 -2.39 -8.25
N ILE A 34 6.26 -1.27 -8.46
CA ILE A 34 5.19 -1.16 -9.45
C ILE A 34 5.75 -1.32 -10.87
N SER A 35 6.95 -0.79 -11.15
CA SER A 35 7.62 -0.97 -12.44
C SER A 35 7.98 -2.44 -12.69
N LEU A 36 8.47 -3.15 -11.66
CA LEU A 36 8.73 -4.59 -11.74
C LEU A 36 7.43 -5.34 -12.06
N TYR A 37 6.34 -5.04 -11.36
CA TYR A 37 5.06 -5.70 -11.59
C TYR A 37 4.56 -5.44 -13.02
N ALA A 38 4.68 -4.21 -13.51
CA ALA A 38 4.33 -3.85 -14.88
C ALA A 38 5.14 -4.61 -15.94
N LYS A 39 6.46 -4.75 -15.74
CA LYS A 39 7.38 -5.45 -16.66
C LYS A 39 7.16 -6.96 -16.66
N SER A 40 6.89 -7.53 -15.49
CA SER A 40 6.65 -8.96 -15.30
C SER A 40 5.19 -9.37 -15.47
N ASN A 41 4.31 -8.45 -15.93
CA ASN A 41 2.89 -8.70 -16.10
C ASN A 41 2.20 -9.25 -14.82
N ILE A 42 2.67 -8.79 -13.66
CA ILE A 42 2.11 -9.12 -12.35
C ILE A 42 0.95 -8.16 -12.07
N ASN A 43 -0.24 -8.65 -11.76
CA ASN A 43 -1.40 -7.82 -11.42
C ASN A 43 -2.36 -8.52 -10.45
N SER A 44 -3.11 -7.73 -9.68
CA SER A 44 -4.32 -8.22 -9.00
C SER A 44 -5.53 -8.13 -9.92
N ARG A 45 -6.61 -8.85 -9.57
CA ARG A 45 -7.87 -8.83 -10.34
C ARG A 45 -9.03 -8.36 -9.48
N PRO A 46 -9.96 -7.55 -10.03
CA PRO A 46 -11.19 -7.19 -9.33
C PRO A 46 -11.94 -8.42 -8.81
N GLY A 47 -12.33 -8.39 -7.53
CA GLY A 47 -13.08 -9.47 -6.88
C GLY A 47 -12.26 -10.73 -6.53
N ARG A 48 -10.93 -10.74 -6.71
CA ARG A 48 -10.06 -11.87 -6.33
C ARG A 48 -9.26 -11.51 -5.09
N GLY A 49 -9.91 -11.68 -3.94
CA GLY A 49 -9.42 -11.19 -2.66
C GLY A 49 -9.77 -9.72 -2.43
N LYS A 50 -9.45 -9.23 -1.24
CA LYS A 50 -9.72 -7.89 -0.77
C LYS A 50 -8.61 -7.46 0.19
N ARG A 51 -8.26 -6.17 0.12
CA ARG A 51 -7.48 -5.51 1.14
C ARG A 51 -8.42 -4.69 2.03
N GLU A 52 -8.40 -4.98 3.32
CA GLU A 52 -9.18 -4.31 4.34
C GLU A 52 -8.24 -3.51 5.22
N VAL A 53 -8.62 -2.27 5.50
CA VAL A 53 -7.82 -1.34 6.29
C VAL A 53 -8.67 -0.86 7.46
N ALA A 54 -8.18 -1.10 8.68
CA ALA A 54 -8.71 -0.51 9.90
C ALA A 54 -7.71 0.56 10.39
N ILE A 55 -8.17 1.80 10.54
CA ILE A 55 -7.34 2.87 11.11
C ILE A 55 -7.35 2.72 12.63
N GLU A 56 -6.16 2.67 13.23
CA GLU A 56 -5.99 2.44 14.68
C GLU A 56 -5.74 3.77 15.39
N SER A 57 -4.89 4.61 14.81
CA SER A 57 -4.65 5.97 15.32
C SER A 57 -4.16 6.92 14.23
N ILE A 58 -4.36 8.21 14.46
CA ILE A 58 -3.84 9.29 13.62
C ILE A 58 -3.22 10.33 14.56
N THR A 59 -1.96 10.65 14.32
CA THR A 59 -1.25 11.75 15.00
C THR A 59 -0.81 12.77 13.94
N VAL A 60 -1.00 14.06 14.21
CA VAL A 60 -0.62 15.13 13.29
C VAL A 60 0.32 16.10 14.01
N ASP A 61 1.43 16.42 13.36
CA ASP A 61 2.31 17.53 13.70
C ASP A 61 2.00 18.69 12.74
N ASP A 62 1.21 19.65 13.22
CA ASP A 62 0.78 20.81 12.43
C ASP A 62 1.95 21.74 12.09
N ALA A 63 3.01 21.78 12.91
CA ALA A 63 4.17 22.64 12.66
C ALA A 63 5.04 22.06 11.54
N ALA A 64 5.23 20.74 11.53
CA ALA A 64 5.97 20.05 10.48
C ALA A 64 5.11 19.72 9.24
N LEU A 65 3.78 19.87 9.33
CA LEU A 65 2.82 19.41 8.32
C LEU A 65 3.02 17.92 7.97
N VAL A 66 3.21 17.11 9.01
CA VAL A 66 3.44 15.66 8.93
C VAL A 66 2.36 14.93 9.73
N ALA A 67 1.87 13.82 9.19
CA ALA A 67 0.93 12.94 9.87
C ALA A 67 1.49 11.52 9.97
N GLN A 68 1.25 10.88 11.10
CA GLN A 68 1.47 9.46 11.32
C GLN A 68 0.12 8.76 11.44
N VAL A 69 -0.08 7.70 10.66
CA VAL A 69 -1.29 6.90 10.68
C VAL A 69 -0.89 5.47 10.98
N ASP A 70 -1.31 4.96 12.13
CA ASP A 70 -1.20 3.55 12.44
C ASP A 70 -2.49 2.85 11.97
N ALA A 71 -2.31 1.77 11.21
CA ALA A 71 -3.41 1.05 10.58
C ALA A 71 -3.12 -0.45 10.52
N CYS A 72 -4.15 -1.24 10.83
CA CYS A 72 -4.13 -2.67 10.57
C CYS A 72 -4.65 -2.97 9.16
N ILE A 73 -3.90 -3.77 8.41
CA ILE A 73 -4.24 -4.21 7.06
C ILE A 73 -4.42 -5.71 7.07
N TYR A 74 -5.62 -6.19 6.70
CA TYR A 74 -5.87 -7.57 6.35
C TYR A 74 -5.95 -7.70 4.83
N ASP A 75 -5.08 -8.52 4.25
CA ASP A 75 -4.88 -8.64 2.82
C ASP A 75 -5.05 -10.08 2.35
N THR A 76 -6.03 -10.28 1.48
CA THR A 76 -6.33 -11.55 0.82
C THR A 76 -6.19 -11.45 -0.70
N VAL A 77 -5.65 -10.34 -1.22
CA VAL A 77 -5.53 -10.08 -2.66
C VAL A 77 -4.62 -11.11 -3.32
N ILE A 78 -5.11 -11.72 -4.39
CA ILE A 78 -4.34 -12.66 -5.21
C ILE A 78 -3.64 -11.89 -6.33
N LEU A 79 -2.33 -12.06 -6.45
CA LEU A 79 -1.51 -11.59 -7.55
C LEU A 79 -1.33 -12.68 -8.59
N TYR A 80 -1.45 -12.29 -9.86
CA TYR A 80 -1.29 -13.15 -11.01
C TYR A 80 -0.11 -12.69 -11.85
N MET A 81 0.67 -13.62 -12.40
CA MET A 81 1.73 -13.37 -13.38
C MET A 81 1.40 -14.16 -14.65
N ASP A 82 1.28 -13.48 -15.78
CA ASP A 82 0.91 -14.08 -17.07
C ASP A 82 -0.34 -14.97 -17.03
N GLY A 83 -1.28 -14.61 -16.15
CA GLY A 83 -2.54 -15.33 -16.00
C GLY A 83 -2.56 -16.40 -14.89
N PHE A 84 -1.39 -16.82 -14.42
CA PHE A 84 -1.22 -17.83 -13.36
C PHE A 84 -1.12 -17.19 -11.98
N ILE A 85 -1.45 -17.93 -10.92
CA ILE A 85 -1.29 -17.44 -9.54
C ILE A 85 0.20 -17.29 -9.26
N PHE A 86 0.62 -16.08 -8.92
CA PHE A 86 1.98 -15.73 -8.52
C PHE A 86 2.11 -15.67 -7.00
N ASN A 87 1.09 -15.12 -6.34
CA ASN A 87 1.04 -15.02 -4.88
C ASN A 87 -0.44 -14.95 -4.43
N ASP A 88 -0.83 -15.87 -3.57
CA ASP A 88 -2.16 -15.94 -2.94
C ASP A 88 -2.07 -15.97 -1.41
N HIS A 89 -0.94 -15.54 -0.84
CA HIS A 89 -0.75 -15.50 0.60
C HIS A 89 -1.74 -14.54 1.26
N VAL A 90 -2.47 -15.06 2.23
CA VAL A 90 -3.28 -14.25 3.15
C VAL A 90 -2.36 -13.70 4.24
N SER A 91 -2.42 -12.40 4.47
CA SER A 91 -1.64 -11.75 5.54
C SER A 91 -2.45 -10.71 6.30
N SER A 92 -2.11 -10.52 7.56
CA SER A 92 -2.56 -9.39 8.35
C SER A 92 -1.35 -8.66 8.93
N SER A 93 -1.45 -7.35 9.14
CA SER A 93 -0.31 -6.57 9.63
C SER A 93 -0.72 -5.27 10.31
N HIS A 94 -0.02 -4.90 11.37
CA HIS A 94 -0.03 -3.55 11.92
C HIS A 94 1.03 -2.73 11.18
N ASN A 95 0.64 -1.57 10.68
CA ASN A 95 1.50 -0.74 9.82
C ASN A 95 1.49 0.69 10.33
N ARG A 96 2.60 1.39 10.10
CA ARG A 96 2.73 2.83 10.29
C ARG A 96 2.95 3.49 8.95
N TRP A 97 2.08 4.44 8.61
CA TRP A 97 2.21 5.30 7.45
C TRP A 97 2.67 6.68 7.91
N THR A 98 3.65 7.24 7.22
CA THR A 98 4.02 8.65 7.40
C THR A 98 3.64 9.41 6.15
N LEU A 99 2.84 10.46 6.35
CA LEU A 99 2.38 11.35 5.31
C LEU A 99 2.90 12.75 5.56
N GLN A 100 3.10 13.50 4.48
CA GLN A 100 3.44 14.92 4.54
C GLN A 100 2.50 15.69 3.62
N LEU A 101 2.11 16.89 4.04
CA LEU A 101 1.28 17.77 3.22
C LEU A 101 2.14 18.34 2.07
N ASP A 102 1.77 18.00 0.85
CA ASP A 102 2.39 18.50 -0.39
C ASP A 102 1.30 19.07 -1.30
N ASN A 103 1.42 20.35 -1.67
CA ASN A 103 0.46 21.05 -2.53
C ASN A 103 -1.01 20.83 -2.08
N ASN A 104 -1.26 21.01 -0.78
CA ASN A 104 -2.56 20.85 -0.12
C ASN A 104 -3.15 19.42 -0.19
N ARG A 105 -2.30 18.40 -0.36
CA ARG A 105 -2.70 16.98 -0.28
C ARG A 105 -1.73 16.20 0.58
N TRP A 106 -2.26 15.33 1.42
CA TRP A 106 -1.45 14.39 2.18
C TRP A 106 -0.93 13.27 1.27
N LYS A 107 0.39 13.11 1.21
CA LYS A 107 1.06 12.09 0.40
C LYS A 107 1.98 11.25 1.27
N TRP A 108 2.12 9.96 0.95
CA TRP A 108 3.01 9.05 1.65
C TRP A 108 4.48 9.43 1.39
N ILE A 109 5.24 9.52 2.47
CA ILE A 109 6.70 9.65 2.46
C ILE A 109 7.37 8.42 3.06
N ASN A 110 6.63 7.61 3.83
CA ASN A 110 7.11 6.37 4.42
C ASN A 110 5.98 5.37 4.68
N PHE A 111 6.33 4.09 4.70
CA PHE A 111 5.48 2.96 5.07
C PHE A 111 6.35 1.94 5.82
N GLN A 112 5.90 1.54 7.00
CA GLN A 112 6.57 0.55 7.82
C GLN A 112 5.58 -0.51 8.28
N ILE A 113 5.97 -1.78 8.17
CA ILE A 113 5.24 -2.91 8.76
C ILE A 113 5.83 -3.11 10.16
N LEU A 114 5.00 -3.00 11.19
CA LEU A 114 5.42 -3.14 12.59
C LEU A 114 5.34 -4.61 13.04
N HIS A 115 4.25 -5.28 12.68
CA HIS A 115 4.01 -6.70 12.93
C HIS A 115 3.25 -7.29 11.74
N ARG A 116 3.51 -8.54 11.40
CA ARG A 116 2.83 -9.25 10.31
C ARG A 116 2.68 -10.72 10.62
N GLU A 117 1.50 -11.23 10.32
CA GLU A 117 1.18 -12.65 10.34
C GLU A 117 0.61 -13.11 9.01
N TYR A 118 0.72 -14.41 8.76
CA TYR A 118 0.15 -15.07 7.59
C TYR A 118 -0.93 -16.04 8.02
N ASN A 119 -1.99 -16.15 7.22
CA ASN A 119 -3.13 -17.05 7.44
C ASN A 119 -3.92 -16.82 8.77
N THR A 120 -3.64 -15.72 9.46
CA THR A 120 -4.37 -15.23 10.65
C THR A 120 -4.81 -13.80 10.39
N ASN A 121 -5.96 -13.38 10.93
CA ASN A 121 -6.45 -12.00 10.86
C ASN A 121 -6.29 -11.29 12.21
N ILE A 122 -5.14 -10.67 12.43
CA ILE A 122 -4.85 -9.92 13.68
C ILE A 122 -5.56 -8.56 13.73
N CYS A 123 -6.28 -8.14 12.68
CA CYS A 123 -7.01 -6.87 12.66
C CYS A 123 -8.40 -6.95 13.29
N GLN A 124 -8.82 -8.13 13.73
CA GLN A 124 -10.12 -8.39 14.37
C GLN A 124 -9.97 -8.86 15.83
N GLU A 125 -8.75 -8.81 16.37
CA GLU A 125 -8.46 -9.11 17.78
C GLU A 125 -8.75 -7.92 18.69
#